data_AF-A0A5J5FQ37-F1
#
_entry.id   AF-A0A5J5FQ37-F1
#
_cell.length_a   1.000
_cell.length_b   1.000
_cell.length_c   1.000
_cell.angle_alpha   90.00
_cell.angle_beta   90.00
_cell.angle_gamma   90.00
#
_symmetry.space_group_name_H-M   'P 1'
#
loop_
_entity.id
_entity.type
_entity.pdbx_description
1 polymer ?
#
loop_
_entity_poly.entity_id
_entity_poly.type
_entity_poly.pdbx_seq_one_letter_code
_entity_poly.pdbx_strand_id
1 'polypeptide(L)'
;MSIAEYNDLMKDGVWKYGNGSMEGKWFAESYEDAVTWGNKMGHGGDTFRVVQIDMPDDIASKLHADPHLDGIGPARYAELSDLNDPRTKITWSKEVKATPKACK
;
A
#
# COMPACT_ATOMS: atom_id res chain seq x y z
N MET A 1 4.10 -3.27 -7.03
CA MET A 1 5.05 -2.14 -6.96
C MET A 1 6.45 -2.72 -7.13
N SER A 2 7.14 -2.32 -8.19
CA SER A 2 8.53 -2.70 -8.43
C SER A 2 9.48 -1.99 -7.47
N ILE A 3 10.67 -2.57 -7.26
CA ILE A 3 11.71 -1.98 -6.40
C ILE A 3 12.10 -0.57 -6.88
N ALA A 4 12.12 -0.34 -8.20
CA ALA A 4 12.39 0.96 -8.79
C ALA A 4 11.32 2.00 -8.40
N GLU A 5 10.03 1.66 -8.52
CA GLU A 5 8.92 2.54 -8.11
C GLU A 5 8.98 2.87 -6.62
N TYR A 6 9.34 1.89 -5.78
CA TYR A 6 9.53 2.12 -4.35
C TYR A 6 10.69 3.09 -4.09
N ASN A 7 11.83 2.91 -4.75
CA ASN A 7 12.99 3.78 -4.54
C ASN A 7 12.70 5.22 -5.01
N ASP A 8 12.00 5.38 -6.12
CA ASP A 8 11.56 6.69 -6.61
C ASP A 8 10.56 7.33 -5.65
N LEU A 9 9.60 6.55 -5.12
CA LEU A 9 8.65 7.03 -4.11
C LEU A 9 9.38 7.50 -2.84
N MET A 10 10.36 6.74 -2.36
CA MET A 10 11.12 7.12 -1.17
C MET A 10 12.04 8.32 -1.39
N LYS A 11 12.48 8.55 -2.64
CA LYS A 11 13.37 9.64 -3.01
C LYS A 11 12.62 10.95 -3.29
N ASP A 12 11.56 10.87 -4.08
CA ASP A 12 10.81 12.04 -4.53
C ASP A 12 9.64 12.35 -3.58
N GLY A 13 9.18 11.37 -2.80
CA GLY A 13 7.98 11.49 -1.97
C GLY A 13 6.69 11.54 -2.78
N VAL A 14 6.78 11.27 -4.09
CA VAL A 14 5.67 11.41 -5.05
C VAL A 14 5.32 10.04 -5.59
N TRP A 15 4.04 9.71 -5.53
CA TRP A 15 3.47 8.53 -6.14
C TRP A 15 3.38 8.76 -7.65
N LYS A 16 3.97 7.86 -8.43
CA LYS A 16 3.94 7.91 -9.90
C LYS A 16 3.12 6.74 -10.45
N TYR A 17 2.51 6.95 -11.61
CA TYR A 17 1.92 5.87 -12.39
C TYR A 17 3.03 4.89 -12.80
N GLY A 18 2.88 3.62 -12.48
CA GLY A 18 3.71 2.57 -13.06
C GLY A 18 3.31 2.36 -14.52
N ASN A 19 4.30 2.26 -15.43
CA ASN A 19 4.18 2.03 -16.88
C ASN A 19 2.79 1.56 -17.37
N GLY A 20 1.87 2.52 -17.60
CA GLY A 20 0.59 2.28 -18.28
C GLY A 20 -0.65 1.97 -17.44
N SER A 21 -0.56 1.84 -16.10
CA SER A 21 -1.75 1.60 -15.26
C SER A 21 -2.27 2.91 -14.66
N MET A 22 -3.45 3.37 -15.07
CA MET A 22 -4.22 4.47 -14.45
C MET A 22 -4.87 4.03 -13.11
N GLU A 23 -4.16 3.25 -12.31
CA GLU A 23 -4.76 2.51 -11.20
C GLU A 23 -4.29 3.11 -9.88
N GLY A 24 -5.24 3.70 -9.15
CA GLY A 24 -5.10 3.97 -7.72
C GLY A 24 -4.68 2.72 -6.95
N LYS A 25 -4.23 2.93 -5.72
CA LYS A 25 -3.63 1.89 -4.89
C LYS A 25 -4.53 1.59 -3.71
N TRP A 26 -4.64 0.30 -3.38
CA TRP A 26 -5.31 -0.15 -2.17
C TRP A 26 -4.37 -0.06 -0.98
N PHE A 27 -4.87 0.53 0.09
CA PHE A 27 -4.20 0.65 1.38
C PHE A 27 -4.98 -0.11 2.44
N ALA A 28 -4.26 -0.79 3.30
CA ALA A 28 -4.81 -1.37 4.50
C ALA A 28 -5.06 -0.30 5.55
N GLU A 29 -6.16 -0.40 6.30
CA GLU A 29 -6.35 0.47 7.48
C GLU A 29 -5.43 0.07 8.65
N SER A 30 -4.91 -1.16 8.65
CA SER A 30 -4.02 -1.67 9.70
C SER A 30 -2.75 -2.32 9.15
N TYR A 31 -1.68 -2.27 9.94
CA TYR A 31 -0.41 -2.95 9.61
C TYR A 31 -0.59 -4.47 9.48
N GLU A 32 -1.42 -5.08 10.32
CA GLU A 32 -1.68 -6.52 10.30
C GLU A 32 -2.35 -6.97 8.99
N ASP A 33 -3.31 -6.18 8.49
CA ASP A 33 -3.96 -6.42 7.21
C ASP A 33 -2.99 -6.23 6.04
N ALA A 34 -2.15 -5.19 6.08
CA ALA A 34 -1.09 -4.96 5.08
C ALA A 34 -0.11 -6.14 5.01
N VAL A 35 0.29 -6.69 6.15
CA VAL A 35 1.13 -7.88 6.24
C VAL A 35 0.40 -9.10 5.70
N THR A 36 -0.89 -9.25 6.00
CA THR A 36 -1.70 -10.36 5.47
C THR A 36 -1.81 -10.30 3.95
N TRP A 37 -2.05 -9.12 3.36
CA TRP A 37 -1.99 -8.92 1.91
C TRP A 37 -0.61 -9.23 1.35
N GLY A 38 0.47 -8.71 1.96
CA GLY A 38 1.84 -8.99 1.53
C GLY A 38 2.17 -10.49 1.52
N ASN A 39 1.65 -11.24 2.49
CA ASN A 39 1.82 -12.69 2.54
C ASN A 39 0.91 -13.45 1.55
N LYS A 40 -0.32 -12.99 1.31
CA LYS A 40 -1.30 -13.68 0.45
C LYS A 40 -1.10 -13.37 -1.03
N MET A 41 -0.76 -12.12 -1.34
CA MET A 41 -0.64 -11.53 -2.69
C MET A 41 0.80 -11.20 -3.06
N GLY A 42 1.76 -11.37 -2.14
CA GLY A 42 3.18 -11.28 -2.49
C GLY A 42 3.49 -12.26 -3.63
N HIS A 43 4.26 -11.81 -4.61
CA HIS A 43 4.66 -12.61 -5.78
C HIS A 43 5.69 -13.71 -5.43
N GLY A 44 5.48 -14.44 -4.32
CA GLY A 44 6.33 -15.55 -3.89
C GLY A 44 7.74 -15.16 -3.42
N GLY A 45 7.98 -13.88 -3.14
CA GLY A 45 9.26 -13.42 -2.57
C GLY A 45 9.33 -13.65 -1.05
N ASP A 46 10.54 -13.92 -0.54
CA ASP A 46 10.80 -14.10 0.90
C ASP A 46 10.59 -12.81 1.72
N THR A 47 10.51 -11.66 1.05
CA THR A 47 10.33 -10.34 1.67
C THR A 47 9.38 -9.48 0.84
N PHE A 48 8.63 -8.64 1.53
CA PHE A 48 7.83 -7.57 0.95
C PHE A 48 8.04 -6.28 1.72
N ARG A 49 7.68 -5.13 1.14
CA ARG A 49 7.81 -3.83 1.80
C ARG A 49 6.46 -3.27 2.15
N VAL A 50 6.33 -2.82 3.39
CA VAL A 50 5.15 -2.12 3.89
C VAL A 50 5.52 -0.65 4.05
N VAL A 51 4.72 0.22 3.47
CA VAL A 51 4.87 1.68 3.58
C VAL A 51 3.64 2.19 4.32
N GLN A 52 3.85 2.93 5.41
CA GLN A 52 2.80 3.66 6.07
C GLN A 52 2.79 5.09 5.56
N ILE A 53 1.60 5.56 5.22
CA ILE A 53 1.31 6.95 4.94
C ILE A 53 0.38 7.51 6.01
N ASP A 54 0.56 8.79 6.29
CA ASP A 54 -0.35 9.63 7.07
C ASP A 54 -1.10 10.52 6.09
N MET A 55 -2.42 10.48 6.16
CA MET A 55 -3.31 11.25 5.30
C MET A 55 -4.43 11.79 6.18
N PRO A 56 -4.83 13.06 6.00
CA PRO A 56 -5.89 13.63 6.81
C PRO A 56 -7.24 12.96 6.53
N ASP A 57 -8.06 12.85 7.58
CA ASP A 57 -9.34 12.13 7.57
C ASP A 57 -10.32 12.64 6.50
N ASP A 58 -10.22 13.92 6.11
CA ASP A 58 -11.08 14.52 5.09
C ASP A 58 -10.80 13.98 3.68
N ILE A 59 -9.56 13.57 3.40
CA ILE A 59 -9.22 12.85 2.17
C ILE A 59 -9.56 11.38 2.34
N ALA A 60 -9.13 10.78 3.46
CA ALA A 60 -9.30 9.36 3.72
C ALA A 60 -10.78 8.93 3.71
N SER A 61 -11.70 9.80 4.14
CA SER A 61 -13.16 9.56 4.13
C SER A 61 -13.81 9.69 2.75
N LYS A 62 -13.15 10.37 1.80
CA LYS A 62 -13.58 10.46 0.40
C LYS A 62 -13.09 9.29 -0.43
N LEU A 63 -12.07 8.59 0.05
CA LEU A 63 -11.55 7.39 -0.60
C LEU A 63 -12.59 6.28 -0.62
N HIS A 64 -12.47 5.41 -1.62
CA HIS A 64 -13.34 4.25 -1.72
C HIS A 64 -12.92 3.20 -0.68
N ALA A 65 -13.68 3.09 0.40
CA ALA A 65 -13.46 2.12 1.46
C ALA A 65 -14.22 0.82 1.17
N ASP A 66 -13.51 -0.30 1.25
CA ASP A 66 -14.08 -1.64 1.19
C ASP A 66 -13.78 -2.34 2.53
N PRO A 67 -14.81 -2.64 3.35
CA PRO A 67 -14.62 -3.25 4.66
C PRO A 67 -14.15 -4.71 4.60
N HIS A 68 -14.16 -5.35 3.42
CA HIS A 68 -13.86 -6.78 3.30
C HIS A 68 -13.10 -7.15 2.01
N LEU A 69 -12.17 -6.29 1.59
CA LEU A 69 -11.37 -6.52 0.39
C LEU A 69 -10.57 -7.83 0.53
N ASP A 70 -10.73 -8.73 -0.46
CA ASP A 70 -10.10 -10.07 -0.53
C ASP A 70 -10.32 -11.00 0.67
N GLY A 71 -11.30 -10.71 1.53
CA GLY A 71 -11.54 -11.43 2.79
C GLY A 71 -10.39 -11.32 3.80
N ILE A 72 -9.62 -10.23 3.74
CA ILE A 72 -8.53 -9.94 4.67
C ILE A 72 -9.00 -8.95 5.73
N GLY A 73 -9.47 -7.78 5.30
CA GLY A 73 -9.84 -6.71 6.23
C GLY A 73 -10.26 -5.43 5.51
N PRO A 74 -10.49 -4.35 6.26
CA PRO A 74 -10.84 -3.05 5.72
C PRO A 74 -9.68 -2.45 4.90
N ALA A 75 -10.00 -2.04 3.68
CA ALA A 75 -9.09 -1.39 2.74
C ALA A 75 -9.66 -0.08 2.24
N ARG A 76 -8.79 0.84 1.83
CA ARG A 76 -9.17 2.06 1.12
C ARG A 76 -8.41 2.18 -0.19
N TYR A 77 -9.13 2.48 -1.26
CA TYR A 77 -8.56 2.78 -2.56
C TYR A 77 -8.27 4.27 -2.65
N ALA A 78 -7.00 4.61 -2.80
CA ALA A 78 -6.53 5.98 -2.98
C ALA A 78 -6.03 6.19 -4.41
N GLU A 79 -6.50 7.25 -5.06
CA GLU A 79 -5.98 7.66 -6.36
C GLU A 79 -4.65 8.42 -6.20
N LEU A 80 -3.90 8.51 -7.29
CA LEU A 80 -2.62 9.22 -7.30
C LEU A 80 -2.77 10.72 -7.01
N SER A 81 -3.91 11.32 -7.35
CA SER A 81 -4.26 12.69 -6.97
C SER A 81 -4.32 12.86 -5.45
N ASP A 82 -4.94 11.93 -4.74
CA ASP A 82 -5.08 11.96 -3.27
C ASP A 82 -3.76 11.65 -2.57
N LEU A 83 -3.01 10.69 -3.12
CA LEU A 83 -1.71 10.28 -2.58
C LEU A 83 -0.62 11.34 -2.75
N ASN A 84 -0.70 12.14 -3.81
CA ASN A 84 0.19 13.27 -4.05
C ASN A 84 -0.32 14.59 -3.45
N ASP A 85 -1.39 14.56 -2.65
CA ASP A 85 -1.80 15.73 -1.88
C ASP A 85 -0.65 16.12 -0.93
N PRO A 86 -0.26 17.41 -0.86
CA PRO A 86 0.83 17.87 0.02
C PRO A 86 0.60 17.59 1.51
N ARG A 87 -0.64 17.24 1.90
CA ARG A 87 -1.01 16.82 3.25
C ARG A 87 -0.81 15.33 3.49
N THR A 88 -0.70 14.52 2.44
CA THR A 88 -0.35 13.10 2.53
C THR A 88 1.16 12.95 2.66
N LYS A 89 1.63 12.24 3.69
CA LYS A 89 3.07 12.06 3.95
C LYS A 89 3.39 10.61 4.27
N ILE A 90 4.51 10.12 3.77
CA ILE A 90 5.02 8.80 4.15
C ILE A 90 5.56 8.91 5.58
N THR A 91 4.96 8.17 6.52
CA THR A 91 5.39 8.14 7.92
C THR A 91 6.63 7.29 8.08
N TRP A 92 6.60 6.07 7.56
CA TRP A 92 7.72 5.14 7.60
C TRP A 92 7.55 4.06 6.52
N SER A 93 8.64 3.38 6.21
CA SER A 93 8.63 2.17 5.41
C SER A 93 9.48 1.10 6.08
N LYS A 94 9.02 -0.15 6.03
CA LYS A 94 9.75 -1.29 6.58
C LYS A 94 9.70 -2.47 5.62
N GLU A 95 10.81 -3.19 5.54
CA GLU A 95 10.84 -4.49 4.88
C GLU A 95 10.37 -5.54 5.89
N VAL A 96 9.39 -6.33 5.47
CA VAL A 96 8.78 -7.39 6.25
C VAL A 96 9.14 -8.71 5.57
N LYS A 97 9.65 -9.66 6.34
CA LYS A 97 9.85 -11.02 5.84
C LYS A 97 8.49 -11.66 5.64
N ALA A 98 8.24 -12.14 4.42
CA ALA A 98 7.07 -12.94 4.16
C ALA A 98 7.14 -14.17 5.06
N THR A 99 6.10 -14.40 5.85
CA THR A 99 5.92 -15.71 6.47
C THR A 99 5.48 -16.62 5.33
N PRO A 100 6.31 -17.60 4.92
CA PRO A 100 5.87 -18.55 3.92
C PRO A 100 4.58 -19.17 4.44
N LYS A 101 3.57 -19.23 3.57
CA LYS A 101 2.39 -20.05 3.83
C LYS A 101 2.94 -21.41 4.25
N ALA A 102 2.77 -21.78 5.51
CA ALA A 102 3.08 -23.13 5.94
C ALA A 102 2.25 -24.03 5.03
N CYS A 103 2.91 -24.72 4.08
CA CYS A 103 2.29 -25.78 3.31
C CYS A 103 1.61 -26.70 4.34
N LYS A 104 0.29 -26.76 4.30
CA LYS A 104 -0.48 -27.86 4.86
C LYS A 104 -1.02 -28.67 3.69
#